data_AF-N1PNE7-F1
#
_entry.id   AF-N1PNE7-F1
#
_cell.length_a   1.000
_cell.length_b   1.000
_cell.length_c   1.000
_cell.angle_alpha   90.00
_cell.angle_beta   90.00
_cell.angle_gamma   90.00
#
_symmetry.space_group_name_H-M   'P 1'
#
loop_
_entity.id
_entity.type
_entity.pdbx_description
1 polymer ?
#
loop_
_entity_poly.entity_id
_entity_poly.type
_entity_poly.pdbx_seq_one_letter_code
_entity_poly.pdbx_strand_id
1 'polypeptide(L)'
;MTSKPSASSRRTTTEPVPRPPCTIHSLAVIAEKAQLMGTHPVEIGENTVLHPYAKIKAEGGKISIGDNCIICEEAVIGFAGPRSVESTEGIPVSIGDGVVIEANAVVEARSVGNGTTIEVGAKIGRGARIGKFCKITPMSVIRPGEELEDYTVVFGDNQRRIDRTAKEHEEIRAAKWKGHVMHVELLKQLIPDASANWR
;
A
#
# COMPACT_ATOMS: atom_id res chain seq x y z
N MET A 1 6.97 -34.03 50.00
CA MET A 1 6.65 -32.68 49.48
C MET A 1 7.17 -32.57 48.06
N THR A 2 6.35 -32.89 47.07
CA THR A 2 6.71 -32.81 45.64
C THR A 2 5.45 -32.48 44.82
N SER A 3 5.16 -31.19 44.64
CA SER A 3 4.09 -30.72 43.76
C SER A 3 4.67 -30.32 42.40
N LYS A 4 4.31 -31.07 41.36
CA LYS A 4 4.58 -30.69 39.95
C LYS A 4 3.66 -29.54 39.55
N PRO A 5 4.13 -28.50 38.82
CA PRO A 5 3.24 -27.51 38.26
C PRO A 5 2.52 -28.06 37.02
N SER A 6 1.20 -27.91 37.00
CA SER A 6 0.32 -28.20 35.88
C SER A 6 0.50 -27.14 34.79
N ALA A 7 0.96 -27.56 33.61
CA ALA A 7 1.06 -26.70 32.43
C ALA A 7 -0.34 -26.37 31.90
N SER A 8 -0.80 -25.14 32.16
CA SER A 8 -2.02 -24.60 31.55
C SER A 8 -1.75 -24.29 30.07
N SER A 9 -2.26 -25.15 29.19
CA SER A 9 -2.27 -24.95 27.74
C SER A 9 -3.16 -23.75 27.41
N ARG A 10 -2.52 -22.58 27.25
CA ARG A 10 -3.15 -21.35 26.81
C ARG A 10 -3.54 -21.53 25.34
N ARG A 11 -4.76 -22.01 25.08
CA ARG A 11 -5.38 -21.91 23.75
C ARG A 11 -5.49 -20.43 23.42
N THR A 12 -4.62 -19.94 22.53
CA THR A 12 -4.83 -18.69 21.82
C THR A 12 -6.06 -18.87 20.95
N THR A 13 -7.22 -18.48 21.46
CA THR A 13 -8.37 -18.17 20.62
C THR A 13 -7.93 -17.03 19.71
N THR A 14 -7.56 -17.34 18.46
CA THR A 14 -7.40 -16.32 17.43
C THR A 14 -8.78 -15.74 17.21
N GLU A 15 -9.06 -14.61 17.85
CA GLU A 15 -10.22 -13.79 17.52
C GLU A 15 -10.20 -13.57 16.00
N PRO A 16 -11.33 -13.77 15.30
CA PRO A 16 -11.38 -13.52 13.88
C PRO A 16 -11.03 -12.06 13.65
N VAL A 17 -9.93 -11.81 12.93
CA VAL A 17 -9.49 -10.45 12.60
C VAL A 17 -10.69 -9.73 11.98
N PRO A 18 -11.10 -8.57 12.52
CA PRO A 18 -12.23 -7.83 11.97
C PRO A 18 -12.00 -7.58 10.48
N ARG A 19 -12.97 -8.02 9.67
CA ARG A 19 -12.95 -7.73 8.25
C ARG A 19 -13.41 -6.29 8.07
N PRO A 20 -12.61 -5.43 7.41
CA PRO A 20 -13.03 -4.07 7.15
C PRO A 20 -14.18 -4.06 6.14
N PRO A 21 -15.07 -3.05 6.19
CA PRO A 21 -16.02 -2.84 5.11
C PRO A 21 -15.24 -2.44 3.83
N CYS A 22 -15.26 -3.29 2.81
CA CYS A 22 -14.51 -3.09 1.57
C CYS A 22 -15.46 -2.73 0.42
N THR A 23 -15.11 -1.70 -0.34
CA THR A 23 -15.75 -1.36 -1.62
C THR A 23 -14.72 -1.62 -2.71
N ILE A 24 -14.90 -2.70 -3.47
CA ILE A 24 -13.95 -3.15 -4.48
C ILE A 24 -14.59 -3.03 -5.85
N HIS A 25 -13.90 -2.36 -6.78
CA HIS A 25 -14.39 -2.25 -8.14
C HIS A 25 -14.42 -3.61 -8.87
N SER A 26 -15.38 -3.79 -9.78
CA SER A 26 -15.62 -5.04 -10.50
C SER A 26 -14.42 -5.51 -11.36
N LEU A 27 -13.58 -4.58 -11.79
CA LEU A 27 -12.39 -4.83 -12.62
C LEU A 27 -11.08 -4.96 -11.81
N ALA A 28 -11.13 -4.78 -10.49
CA ALA A 28 -9.98 -4.97 -9.61
C ALA A 28 -9.74 -6.47 -9.39
N VAL A 29 -8.47 -6.86 -9.35
CA VAL A 29 -8.05 -8.25 -9.11
C VAL A 29 -7.41 -8.33 -7.73
N ILE A 30 -7.95 -9.21 -6.89
CA ILE A 30 -7.41 -9.47 -5.56
C ILE A 30 -7.01 -10.94 -5.48
N ALA A 31 -5.73 -11.20 -5.26
CA ALA A 31 -5.25 -12.55 -5.06
C ALA A 31 -5.89 -13.20 -3.82
N GLU A 32 -6.15 -14.50 -3.88
CA GLU A 32 -6.79 -15.27 -2.81
C GLU A 32 -6.08 -15.15 -1.45
N LYS A 33 -4.74 -15.04 -1.49
CA LYS A 33 -3.90 -14.94 -0.29
C LYS A 33 -3.65 -13.51 0.18
N ALA A 34 -4.28 -12.51 -0.42
CA ALA A 34 -4.22 -11.14 0.06
C ALA A 34 -4.95 -11.03 1.40
N GLN A 35 -4.43 -10.21 2.30
CA GLN A 35 -4.94 -10.03 3.65
C GLN A 35 -5.48 -8.61 3.81
N LEU A 36 -6.78 -8.47 3.94
CA LEU A 36 -7.43 -7.21 4.28
C LEU A 36 -7.92 -7.29 5.73
N MET A 37 -7.37 -6.44 6.59
CA MET A 37 -7.59 -6.46 8.04
C MET A 37 -7.92 -5.05 8.51
N GLY A 38 -8.86 -4.90 9.45
CA GLY A 38 -9.11 -3.62 10.10
C GLY A 38 -10.58 -3.33 10.36
N THR A 39 -10.84 -2.15 10.91
CA THR A 39 -12.18 -1.70 11.31
C THR A 39 -12.70 -0.57 10.43
N HIS A 40 -11.83 0.12 9.70
CA HIS A 40 -12.17 1.25 8.84
C HIS A 40 -12.42 0.80 7.39
N PRO A 41 -13.18 1.60 6.62
CA PRO A 41 -13.47 1.26 5.24
C PRO A 41 -12.23 1.25 4.34
N VAL A 42 -12.20 0.31 3.40
CA VAL A 42 -11.20 0.18 2.35
C VAL A 42 -11.87 0.32 0.99
N GLU A 43 -11.40 1.24 0.17
CA GLU A 43 -11.87 1.44 -1.21
C GLU A 43 -10.76 1.06 -2.18
N ILE A 44 -11.09 0.24 -3.18
CA ILE A 44 -10.15 -0.21 -4.21
C ILE A 44 -10.72 0.15 -5.59
N GLY A 45 -9.97 0.99 -6.31
CA GLY A 45 -10.29 1.48 -7.64
C GLY A 45 -10.20 0.43 -8.75
N GLU A 46 -10.50 0.87 -9.96
CA GLU A 46 -10.58 0.01 -11.14
C GLU A 46 -9.20 -0.50 -11.58
N ASN A 47 -9.14 -1.72 -12.13
CA ASN A 47 -7.90 -2.30 -12.66
C ASN A 47 -6.73 -2.34 -11.66
N THR A 48 -7.01 -2.19 -10.37
CA THR A 48 -6.00 -2.33 -9.32
C THR A 48 -5.77 -3.81 -9.03
N VAL A 49 -4.50 -4.19 -8.89
CA VAL A 49 -4.07 -5.58 -8.73
C VAL A 49 -3.36 -5.74 -7.40
N LEU A 50 -3.90 -6.62 -6.55
CA LEU A 50 -3.28 -7.02 -5.29
C LEU A 50 -2.67 -8.41 -5.46
N HIS A 51 -1.35 -8.50 -5.27
CA HIS A 51 -0.61 -9.75 -5.32
C HIS A 51 -0.85 -10.62 -4.08
N PRO A 52 -0.52 -11.93 -4.16
CA PRO A 52 -0.57 -12.82 -3.01
C PRO A 52 0.22 -12.29 -1.81
N TYR A 53 -0.31 -12.45 -0.60
CA TYR A 53 0.31 -12.00 0.66
C TYR A 53 0.48 -10.49 0.83
N ALA A 54 -0.06 -9.65 -0.06
CA ALA A 54 -0.23 -8.22 0.20
C ALA A 54 -1.13 -8.02 1.43
N LYS A 55 -0.79 -7.05 2.29
CA LYS A 55 -1.46 -6.79 3.56
C LYS A 55 -1.99 -5.36 3.60
N ILE A 56 -3.31 -5.22 3.66
CA ILE A 56 -3.98 -3.94 3.88
C ILE A 56 -4.47 -3.91 5.32
N LYS A 57 -3.98 -2.93 6.08
CA LYS A 57 -4.26 -2.75 7.52
C LYS A 57 -5.02 -1.45 7.77
N ALA A 58 -6.34 -1.53 7.70
CA ALA A 58 -7.29 -0.42 7.93
C ALA A 58 -7.67 -0.26 9.41
N GLU A 59 -6.70 -0.33 10.32
CA GLU A 59 -6.92 -0.08 11.75
C GLU A 59 -6.76 1.40 12.11
N GLY A 60 -5.81 2.08 11.47
CA GLY A 60 -5.45 3.47 11.75
C GLY A 60 -6.32 4.55 11.08
N GLY A 61 -7.18 4.17 10.13
CA GLY A 61 -8.04 5.08 9.38
C GLY A 61 -8.56 4.47 8.07
N LYS A 62 -9.39 5.22 7.34
CA LYS A 62 -9.88 4.84 6.00
C LYS A 62 -8.70 4.68 5.03
N ILE A 63 -8.75 3.65 4.19
CA ILE A 63 -7.77 3.43 3.12
C ILE A 63 -8.49 3.57 1.78
N SER A 64 -8.00 4.44 0.91
CA SER A 64 -8.51 4.58 -0.47
C SER A 64 -7.37 4.32 -1.45
N ILE A 65 -7.55 3.35 -2.33
CA ILE A 65 -6.60 2.98 -3.37
C ILE A 65 -7.22 3.34 -4.71
N GLY A 66 -6.53 4.18 -5.48
CA GLY A 66 -6.96 4.65 -6.79
C GLY A 66 -6.91 3.57 -7.87
N ASP A 67 -7.02 4.02 -9.11
CA ASP A 67 -7.16 3.13 -10.27
C ASP A 67 -5.80 2.70 -10.82
N ASN A 68 -5.76 1.52 -11.45
CA ASN A 68 -4.58 0.95 -12.08
C ASN A 68 -3.38 0.83 -11.12
N CYS A 69 -3.61 0.61 -9.83
CA CYS A 69 -2.52 0.43 -8.89
C CYS A 69 -1.98 -1.00 -8.90
N ILE A 70 -0.69 -1.17 -8.65
CA ILE A 70 -0.05 -2.49 -8.52
C ILE A 70 0.49 -2.59 -7.10
N ILE A 71 0.04 -3.60 -6.36
CA ILE A 71 0.49 -3.86 -4.98
C ILE A 71 1.10 -5.26 -4.97
N CYS A 72 2.42 -5.33 -4.92
CA CYS A 72 3.18 -6.58 -5.00
C CYS A 72 3.16 -7.39 -3.70
N GLU A 73 3.75 -8.58 -3.75
CA GLU A 73 3.74 -9.54 -2.65
C GLU A 73 4.33 -8.95 -1.36
N GLU A 74 3.73 -9.29 -0.22
CA GLU A 74 4.18 -8.86 1.11
C GLU A 74 4.21 -7.34 1.35
N ALA A 75 3.75 -6.53 0.39
CA ALA A 75 3.58 -5.09 0.58
C ALA A 75 2.55 -4.83 1.70
N VAL A 76 2.83 -3.86 2.55
CA VAL A 76 1.98 -3.48 3.68
C VAL A 76 1.47 -2.06 3.49
N ILE A 77 0.16 -1.89 3.46
CA ILE A 77 -0.50 -0.58 3.35
C ILE A 77 -1.28 -0.32 4.63
N GLY A 78 -1.05 0.85 5.22
CA GLY A 78 -1.65 1.25 6.49
C GLY A 78 -0.85 0.76 7.70
N PHE A 79 -1.31 1.18 8.88
CA PHE A 79 -0.63 0.91 10.14
C PHE A 79 -1.62 0.35 11.16
N ALA A 80 -1.11 -0.57 11.98
CA ALA A 80 -1.77 -1.12 13.15
C ALA A 80 -1.17 -0.43 14.38
N GLY A 81 -1.80 0.65 14.85
CA GLY A 81 -1.24 1.43 15.94
C GLY A 81 -2.26 2.37 16.59
N PRO A 82 -2.04 2.77 17.85
CA PRO A 82 -2.97 3.62 18.57
C PRO A 82 -3.19 4.92 17.79
N ARG A 83 -4.46 5.36 17.79
CA ARG A 83 -4.88 6.68 17.31
C ARG A 83 -3.85 7.69 17.76
N SER A 84 -3.31 8.47 16.82
CA SER A 84 -2.50 9.63 17.20
C SER A 84 -3.36 10.46 18.14
N VAL A 85 -2.79 10.82 19.29
CA VAL A 85 -3.47 11.51 20.39
C VAL A 85 -4.09 12.86 19.94
N GLU A 86 -3.69 13.35 18.76
CA GLU A 86 -4.12 14.60 18.16
C GLU A 86 -5.26 14.48 17.14
N SER A 87 -5.79 13.28 16.86
CA SER A 87 -6.86 13.14 15.85
C SER A 87 -7.86 12.05 16.22
N THR A 88 -9.06 12.48 16.62
CA THR A 88 -10.23 11.63 16.91
C THR A 88 -10.60 10.72 15.71
N GLU A 89 -10.25 11.12 14.49
CA GLU A 89 -10.64 10.48 13.22
C GLU A 89 -9.59 9.54 12.58
N GLY A 90 -8.45 9.28 13.24
CA GLY A 90 -7.38 8.47 12.64
C GLY A 90 -6.63 9.20 11.51
N ILE A 91 -5.65 8.53 10.88
CA ILE A 91 -4.91 9.09 9.74
C ILE A 91 -5.31 8.28 8.50
N PRO A 92 -6.11 8.85 7.58
CA PRO A 92 -6.48 8.14 6.36
C PRO A 92 -5.25 7.98 5.46
N VAL A 93 -5.21 6.87 4.73
CA VAL A 93 -4.19 6.56 3.72
C VAL A 93 -4.84 6.66 2.35
N SER A 94 -4.38 7.63 1.56
CA SER A 94 -4.86 7.81 0.19
C SER A 94 -3.75 7.49 -0.81
N ILE A 95 -3.98 6.49 -1.66
CA ILE A 95 -3.09 6.10 -2.75
C ILE A 95 -3.74 6.55 -4.05
N GLY A 96 -3.06 7.41 -4.80
CA GLY A 96 -3.52 7.90 -6.10
C GLY A 96 -3.43 6.85 -7.21
N ASP A 97 -3.75 7.27 -8.43
CA ASP A 97 -3.85 6.36 -9.57
C ASP A 97 -2.47 5.98 -10.13
N GLY A 98 -2.34 4.75 -10.63
CA GLY A 98 -1.12 4.28 -11.27
C GLY A 98 0.07 4.15 -10.32
N VAL A 99 -0.20 4.03 -9.02
CA VAL A 99 0.86 3.85 -8.02
C VAL A 99 1.32 2.39 -8.05
N VAL A 100 2.63 2.20 -7.99
CA VAL A 100 3.26 0.88 -7.91
C VAL A 100 3.92 0.76 -6.55
N ILE A 101 3.50 -0.24 -5.77
CA ILE A 101 4.06 -0.59 -4.46
C ILE A 101 4.70 -1.95 -4.61
N GLU A 102 6.02 -1.99 -4.66
CA GLU A 102 6.77 -3.22 -4.87
C GLU A 102 6.85 -4.09 -3.61
N ALA A 103 7.42 -5.28 -3.77
CA ALA A 103 7.43 -6.30 -2.75
C ALA A 103 8.10 -5.83 -1.45
N ASN A 104 7.56 -6.25 -0.31
CA ASN A 104 8.06 -5.88 1.02
C ASN A 104 8.06 -4.36 1.34
N ALA A 105 7.51 -3.50 0.49
CA ALA A 105 7.38 -2.09 0.80
C ALA A 105 6.32 -1.86 1.89
N VAL A 106 6.55 -0.86 2.74
CA VAL A 106 5.63 -0.47 3.82
C VAL A 106 5.18 0.96 3.60
N VAL A 107 3.87 1.16 3.50
CA VAL A 107 3.26 2.47 3.22
C VAL A 107 2.33 2.88 4.35
N GLU A 108 2.82 3.74 5.23
CA GLU A 108 2.04 4.38 6.31
C GLU A 108 1.75 5.87 6.01
N ALA A 109 1.94 6.28 4.75
CA ALA A 109 1.74 7.64 4.28
C ALA A 109 0.29 8.12 4.49
N ARG A 110 0.11 9.44 4.64
CA ARG A 110 -1.23 10.05 4.55
C ARG A 110 -1.72 10.07 3.11
N SER A 111 -0.82 10.39 2.18
CA SER A 111 -1.14 10.50 0.75
C SER A 111 0.04 10.10 -0.11
N VAL A 112 -0.23 9.35 -1.18
CA VAL A 112 0.71 9.04 -2.25
C VAL A 112 0.12 9.53 -3.57
N GLY A 113 0.83 10.43 -4.24
CA GLY A 113 0.39 11.00 -5.51
C GLY A 113 0.44 10.02 -6.68
N ASN A 114 -0.32 10.33 -7.72
CA ASN A 114 -0.47 9.50 -8.91
C ASN A 114 0.87 9.21 -9.61
N GLY A 115 1.00 8.01 -10.19
CA GLY A 115 2.16 7.59 -10.97
C GLY A 115 3.45 7.44 -10.16
N THR A 116 3.35 7.43 -8.82
CA THR A 116 4.50 7.24 -7.94
C THR A 116 4.87 5.77 -7.84
N THR A 117 6.17 5.49 -7.83
CA THR A 117 6.73 4.14 -7.65
C THR A 117 7.42 4.07 -6.30
N ILE A 118 7.01 3.11 -5.48
CA ILE A 118 7.63 2.76 -4.21
C ILE A 118 8.33 1.42 -4.41
N GLU A 119 9.66 1.42 -4.50
CA GLU A 119 10.43 0.24 -4.85
C GLU A 119 10.64 -0.73 -3.67
N VAL A 120 11.16 -1.92 -3.96
CA VAL A 120 11.27 -3.06 -3.03
C VAL A 120 11.80 -2.65 -1.65
N GLY A 121 11.06 -2.99 -0.60
CA GLY A 121 11.50 -2.80 0.79
C GLY A 121 11.58 -1.34 1.26
N ALA A 122 11.13 -0.37 0.44
CA ALA A 122 11.04 1.02 0.87
C ALA A 122 9.99 1.19 1.98
N LYS A 123 10.26 2.11 2.92
CA LYS A 123 9.39 2.38 4.07
C LYS A 123 8.96 3.84 4.06
N ILE A 124 7.66 4.07 3.96
CA ILE A 124 7.07 5.40 4.04
C ILE A 124 6.48 5.60 5.42
N GLY A 125 7.07 6.51 6.18
CA GLY A 125 6.69 6.78 7.54
C GLY A 125 5.28 7.36 7.69
N ARG A 126 4.73 7.17 8.89
CA ARG A 126 3.39 7.62 9.26
C ARG A 126 3.14 9.09 8.93
N GLY A 127 2.06 9.36 8.21
CA GLY A 127 1.63 10.73 7.92
C GLY A 127 2.46 11.47 6.86
N ALA A 128 3.45 10.82 6.26
CA ALA A 128 4.20 11.39 5.14
C ALA A 128 3.28 11.69 3.95
N ARG A 129 3.63 12.70 3.16
CA ARG A 129 2.95 13.04 1.90
C ARG A 129 3.91 12.91 0.75
N ILE A 130 3.59 12.01 -0.18
CA ILE A 130 4.40 11.78 -1.37
C ILE A 130 3.71 12.45 -2.54
N GLY A 131 4.43 13.31 -3.27
CA GLY A 131 3.96 13.93 -4.50
C GLY A 131 3.68 12.95 -5.63
N LYS A 132 3.36 13.50 -6.80
CA LYS A 132 3.07 12.76 -8.03
C LYS A 132 4.35 12.39 -8.77
N PHE A 133 4.33 11.26 -9.46
CA PHE A 133 5.45 10.76 -10.27
C PHE A 133 6.79 10.67 -9.51
N CYS A 134 6.72 10.42 -8.20
CA CYS A 134 7.90 10.23 -7.37
C CYS A 134 8.46 8.82 -7.56
N LYS A 135 9.76 8.65 -7.30
CA LYS A 135 10.41 7.34 -7.26
C LYS A 135 11.16 7.19 -5.95
N ILE A 136 10.76 6.22 -5.15
CA ILE A 136 11.43 5.90 -3.89
C ILE A 136 12.28 4.67 -4.13
N THR A 137 13.60 4.81 -4.10
CA THR A 137 14.52 3.68 -4.34
C THR A 137 14.38 2.57 -3.32
N PRO A 138 14.91 1.36 -3.60
CA PRO A 138 14.72 0.21 -2.75
C PRO A 138 15.36 0.44 -1.39
N MET A 139 14.73 -0.06 -0.34
CA MET A 139 15.18 0.07 1.05
C MET A 139 15.32 1.52 1.58
N SER A 140 14.84 2.53 0.84
CA SER A 140 14.81 3.91 1.34
C SER A 140 13.75 4.08 2.43
N VAL A 141 14.00 5.02 3.34
CA VAL A 141 13.13 5.28 4.49
C VAL A 141 12.74 6.75 4.52
N ILE A 142 11.49 7.03 4.17
CA ILE A 142 10.90 8.37 4.28
C ILE A 142 10.41 8.57 5.71
N ARG A 143 10.78 9.68 6.35
CA ARG A 143 10.48 9.90 7.76
C ARG A 143 8.98 10.18 7.95
N PRO A 144 8.42 9.87 9.13
CA PRO A 144 7.06 10.24 9.47
C PRO A 144 6.82 11.76 9.33
N GLY A 145 5.70 12.14 8.73
CA GLY A 145 5.33 13.54 8.48
C GLY A 145 6.15 14.26 7.40
N GLU A 146 7.07 13.58 6.73
CA GLU A 146 7.88 14.16 5.66
C GLU A 146 7.03 14.40 4.39
N GLU A 147 7.28 15.52 3.72
CA GLU A 147 6.64 15.84 2.45
C GLU A 147 7.67 15.78 1.30
N LEU A 148 7.32 15.06 0.24
CA LEU A 148 8.08 15.00 -1.01
C LEU A 148 7.34 15.74 -2.11
N GLU A 149 8.08 16.62 -2.80
CA GLU A 149 7.58 17.34 -3.96
C GLU A 149 7.36 16.40 -5.15
N ASP A 150 6.52 16.80 -6.10
CA ASP A 150 6.29 16.07 -7.34
C ASP A 150 7.60 15.82 -8.11
N TYR A 151 7.68 14.68 -8.79
CA TYR A 151 8.84 14.25 -9.59
C TYR A 151 10.11 14.02 -8.77
N THR A 152 9.99 13.87 -7.45
CA THR A 152 11.15 13.60 -6.61
C THR A 152 11.59 12.14 -6.73
N VAL A 153 12.86 11.93 -7.03
CA VAL A 153 13.55 10.65 -6.90
C VAL A 153 14.37 10.69 -5.62
N VAL A 154 14.03 9.80 -4.69
CA VAL A 154 14.81 9.57 -3.47
C VAL A 154 15.79 8.46 -3.77
N PHE A 155 17.07 8.65 -3.46
CA PHE A 155 18.15 7.69 -3.73
C PHE A 155 19.24 7.72 -2.66
N GLY A 156 19.98 6.61 -2.53
CA GLY A 156 21.08 6.50 -1.58
C GLY A 156 20.63 6.71 -0.13
N ASP A 157 21.36 7.55 0.61
CA ASP A 157 21.06 7.92 2.00
C ASP A 157 19.98 9.02 2.08
N ASN A 158 18.81 8.75 1.51
CA ASN A 158 17.68 9.70 1.39
C ASN A 158 18.01 11.02 0.68
N GLN A 159 18.98 10.99 -0.24
CA GLN A 159 19.22 12.12 -1.13
C GLN A 159 18.05 12.27 -2.08
N ARG A 160 17.76 13.51 -2.48
CA ARG A 160 16.62 13.85 -3.33
C ARG A 160 17.10 14.54 -4.58
N ARG A 161 16.56 14.14 -5.72
CA ARG A 161 16.70 14.86 -6.99
C ARG A 161 15.37 14.97 -7.67
N ILE A 162 15.19 16.01 -8.48
CA ILE A 162 14.02 16.12 -9.35
C ILE A 162 14.28 15.37 -10.66
N ASP A 163 13.39 14.48 -11.05
CA ASP A 163 13.35 13.85 -12.37
C ASP A 163 12.84 14.86 -13.40
N ARG A 164 13.78 15.67 -13.92
CA ARG A 164 13.47 16.64 -14.98
C ARG A 164 12.91 15.98 -16.23
N THR A 165 13.38 14.78 -16.55
CA THR A 165 12.90 14.02 -17.70
C THR A 165 11.41 13.70 -17.54
N ALA A 166 10.98 13.17 -16.39
CA ALA A 166 9.55 12.93 -16.14
C ALA A 166 8.73 14.22 -16.00
N LYS A 167 9.34 15.32 -15.55
CA LYS A 167 8.66 16.60 -15.35
C LYS A 167 8.42 17.35 -16.67
N GLU A 168 9.42 17.43 -17.53
CA GLU A 168 9.47 18.27 -18.73
C GLU A 168 8.94 17.55 -19.97
N HIS A 169 9.08 16.21 -20.05
CA HIS A 169 8.71 15.43 -21.23
C HIS A 169 7.41 14.66 -21.00
N GLU A 170 6.32 15.19 -21.52
CA GLU A 170 5.00 14.55 -21.44
C GLU A 170 4.95 13.23 -22.21
N GLU A 171 5.63 13.14 -23.35
CA GLU A 171 5.72 11.94 -24.17
C GLU A 171 6.31 10.76 -23.40
N ILE A 172 7.27 11.03 -22.49
CA ILE A 172 7.88 10.01 -21.64
C ILE A 172 6.90 9.55 -20.57
N ARG A 173 6.11 10.46 -19.99
CA ARG A 173 5.03 10.07 -19.05
C ARG A 173 3.97 9.24 -19.74
N ALA A 174 3.56 9.62 -20.94
CA ALA A 174 2.58 8.88 -21.73
C ALA A 174 3.11 7.48 -22.11
N ALA A 175 4.39 7.36 -22.48
CA ALA A 175 5.01 6.07 -22.76
C ALA A 175 5.08 5.17 -21.51
N LYS A 176 5.47 5.73 -20.36
CA LYS A 176 5.45 5.02 -19.06
C LYS A 176 4.05 4.56 -18.71
N TRP A 177 3.05 5.41 -18.89
CA TRP A 177 1.64 5.07 -18.64
C TRP A 177 1.17 3.92 -19.52
N LYS A 178 1.48 3.92 -20.82
CA LYS A 178 1.15 2.81 -21.73
C LYS A 178 1.77 1.50 -21.26
N GLY A 179 3.06 1.51 -20.89
CA GLY A 179 3.75 0.34 -20.35
C GLY A 179 3.12 -0.15 -19.04
N HIS A 180 2.72 0.78 -18.18
CA HIS A 180 2.04 0.48 -16.91
C HIS A 180 0.68 -0.19 -17.12
N VAL A 181 -0.16 0.33 -18.01
CA VAL A 181 -1.45 -0.28 -18.34
C VAL A 181 -1.27 -1.69 -18.91
N MET A 182 -0.33 -1.87 -19.84
CA MET A 182 -0.01 -3.21 -20.38
C MET A 182 0.46 -4.18 -19.28
N HIS A 183 1.23 -3.68 -18.30
CA HIS A 183 1.67 -4.49 -17.17
C HIS A 183 0.50 -4.90 -16.28
N VAL A 184 -0.42 -3.98 -15.98
CA VAL A 184 -1.66 -4.28 -15.25
C VAL A 184 -2.49 -5.33 -15.99
N GLU A 185 -2.69 -5.19 -17.29
CA GLU A 185 -3.44 -6.17 -18.10
C GLU A 185 -2.80 -7.56 -18.04
N LEU A 186 -1.47 -7.65 -18.14
CA LEU A 186 -0.72 -8.89 -17.99
C LEU A 186 -0.92 -9.50 -16.60
N LEU A 187 -0.80 -8.71 -15.54
CA LEU A 187 -0.97 -9.19 -14.17
C LEU A 187 -2.38 -9.72 -13.92
N LYS A 188 -3.41 -9.09 -14.49
CA LYS A 188 -4.80 -9.57 -14.41
C LYS A 188 -5.00 -10.94 -15.06
N GLN A 189 -4.18 -11.31 -16.04
CA GLN A 189 -4.21 -12.65 -16.65
C GLN A 189 -3.42 -13.68 -15.83
N LEU A 190 -2.36 -13.26 -15.14
CA LEU A 190 -1.47 -14.15 -14.39
C LEU A 190 -1.98 -14.44 -12.97
N ILE A 191 -2.60 -13.47 -12.32
CA ILE A 191 -3.04 -13.57 -10.94
C ILE A 191 -4.48 -14.09 -10.91
N PRO A 192 -4.73 -15.26 -10.28
CA PRO A 192 -6.08 -15.77 -10.12
C PRO A 192 -6.93 -14.77 -9.32
N ASP A 193 -8.04 -14.34 -9.92
CA ASP A 193 -8.94 -13.39 -9.27
C ASP A 193 -9.78 -14.08 -8.19
N ALA A 194 -9.62 -13.60 -6.96
CA ALA A 194 -10.44 -13.98 -5.81
C ALA A 194 -11.19 -12.77 -5.22
N SER A 195 -11.31 -11.67 -5.98
CA SER A 195 -12.01 -10.45 -5.55
C SER A 195 -13.47 -10.71 -5.17
N ALA A 196 -14.10 -11.73 -5.74
CA ALA A 196 -15.46 -12.16 -5.40
C ALA A 196 -15.65 -12.55 -3.91
N ASN A 197 -14.58 -12.97 -3.21
CA ASN A 197 -14.65 -13.32 -1.78
C ASN A 197 -14.82 -12.09 -0.87
N TRP A 198 -14.67 -10.90 -1.42
CA TRP A 198 -14.63 -9.63 -0.70
C TRP A 198 -15.73 -8.64 -1.15
N ARG A 199 -16.58 -9.04 -2.10
CA ARG A 199 -17.73 -8.27 -2.59
C ARG A 199 -18.98 -8.52 -1.76
#